data_AF-X0ZEP8-F1
#
_entry.id   AF-X0ZEP8-F1
#
_cell.length_a   1.000
_cell.length_b   1.000
_cell.length_c   1.000
_cell.angle_alpha   90.00
_cell.angle_beta   90.00
_cell.angle_gamma   90.00
#
_symmetry.space_group_name_H-M   'P 1'
#
loop_
_entity.id
_entity.type
_entity.pdbx_description
1 polymer ?
#
loop_
_entity_poly.entity_id
_entity_poly.type
_entity_poly.pdbx_seq_one_letter_code
_entity_poly.pdbx_strand_id
1 'polypeptide(L)'
;YHLYLRPGPDAIADLGGLHSFMGWDGPIMTDSGGFQVFSLAHLRAVDTTGVTFRSHLDGSEHLFTPEKVIEIQEKLGADIILCLDECPEPLDYDYNVQALERTHHWAERCQAAHTRRDQALRPVSEAASGQALFGIVQGGAFADLRCQSAEFITTLDFPGYSIGGLSVGEPKEVMHEMLEVTVPLLPEDKPRHLLGIGSPE
;
A
#
# COMPACT_ATOMS: atom_id res chain seq x y z
N TYR A 1 0.60 -0.07 -9.74
CA TYR A 1 0.06 -1.00 -10.79
C TYR A 1 0.44 -0.64 -12.24
N HIS A 2 0.06 0.52 -12.79
CA HIS A 2 0.21 0.79 -14.24
C HIS A 2 1.67 0.80 -14.72
N LEU A 3 2.56 1.45 -13.97
CA LEU A 3 3.99 1.51 -14.27
C LEU A 3 4.66 0.12 -14.31
N TYR A 4 4.13 -0.85 -13.56
CA TYR A 4 4.60 -2.24 -13.61
C TYR A 4 4.31 -2.88 -14.97
N LEU A 5 3.11 -2.66 -15.51
CA LEU A 5 2.73 -3.21 -16.82
C LEU A 5 3.41 -2.47 -17.97
N ARG A 6 3.49 -1.15 -17.89
CA ARG A 6 4.12 -0.32 -18.91
C ARG A 6 4.51 1.05 -18.33
N PRO A 7 5.76 1.52 -18.54
CA PRO A 7 6.83 0.93 -19.35
C PRO A 7 7.57 -0.25 -18.69
N GLY A 8 7.28 -0.56 -17.43
CA GLY A 8 7.96 -1.58 -16.64
C GLY A 8 8.99 -0.96 -15.68
N PRO A 9 9.21 -1.59 -14.50
CA PRO A 9 10.06 -1.03 -13.45
C PRO A 9 11.54 -1.00 -13.84
N ASP A 10 12.02 -2.00 -14.58
CA ASP A 10 13.43 -2.08 -15.01
C ASP A 10 13.77 -0.95 -15.98
N ALA A 11 12.89 -0.68 -16.96
CA ALA A 11 13.07 0.43 -17.89
C ALA A 11 13.10 1.80 -17.18
N ILE A 12 12.27 1.98 -16.14
CA ILE A 12 12.27 3.22 -15.34
C ILE A 12 13.55 3.33 -14.51
N ALA A 13 13.99 2.23 -13.89
CA ALA A 13 15.22 2.19 -13.12
C ALA A 13 16.45 2.50 -14.01
N ASP A 14 16.53 1.91 -15.20
CA ASP A 14 17.60 2.15 -16.18
C ASP A 14 17.66 3.61 -16.66
N LEU A 15 16.52 4.32 -16.63
CA LEU A 15 16.41 5.75 -16.96
C LEU A 15 16.61 6.66 -15.74
N GLY A 16 17.05 6.13 -14.61
CA GLY A 16 17.39 6.90 -13.41
C GLY A 16 16.24 7.09 -12.42
N GLY A 17 15.25 6.21 -12.44
CA GLY A 17 14.11 6.23 -11.51
C GLY A 17 12.99 7.20 -11.93
N LEU A 18 11.89 7.17 -11.19
CA LEU A 18 10.65 7.85 -11.55
C LEU A 18 10.82 9.38 -11.60
N HIS A 19 11.55 9.96 -10.66
CA HIS A 19 11.91 11.39 -10.62
C HIS A 19 12.52 11.85 -11.95
N SER A 20 13.60 11.21 -12.38
CA SER A 20 14.30 11.50 -13.65
C SER A 20 13.40 11.23 -14.86
N PHE A 21 12.65 10.13 -14.83
CA PHE A 21 11.80 9.70 -15.93
C PHE A 21 10.67 10.70 -16.22
N MET A 22 10.08 11.31 -15.19
CA MET A 22 8.96 12.26 -15.33
C MET A 22 9.35 13.73 -15.16
N GLY A 23 10.62 14.02 -14.82
CA GLY A 23 11.11 15.39 -14.59
C GLY A 23 10.51 16.04 -13.35
N TRP A 24 10.33 15.27 -12.27
CA TRP A 24 9.78 15.76 -11.00
C TRP A 24 10.84 15.66 -9.90
N ASP A 25 11.15 16.78 -9.26
CA ASP A 25 12.18 16.89 -8.21
C ASP A 25 11.58 16.96 -6.78
N GLY A 26 10.26 16.80 -6.65
CA GLY A 26 9.60 16.73 -5.36
C GLY A 26 9.42 15.28 -4.88
N PRO A 27 8.98 15.05 -3.62
CA PRO A 27 8.71 13.71 -3.14
C PRO A 27 7.61 13.00 -3.94
N ILE A 28 7.76 11.69 -4.09
CA ILE A 28 6.79 10.79 -4.72
C ILE A 28 6.36 9.72 -3.72
N MET A 29 5.06 9.44 -3.69
CA MET A 29 4.50 8.28 -3.02
C MET A 29 3.96 7.29 -4.05
N THR A 30 4.34 6.01 -3.94
CA THR A 30 3.77 4.94 -4.75
C THR A 30 2.80 4.08 -3.95
N ASP A 31 1.68 3.74 -4.56
CA ASP A 31 0.84 2.65 -4.06
C ASP A 31 1.46 1.27 -4.31
N SER A 32 0.99 0.29 -3.56
CA SER A 32 1.37 -1.12 -3.71
C SER A 32 0.73 -1.78 -4.95
N GLY A 33 -0.28 -1.15 -5.53
CA GLY A 33 -1.13 -1.72 -6.59
C GLY A 33 -2.27 -2.61 -6.09
N GLY A 34 -2.40 -2.85 -4.78
CA GLY A 34 -3.42 -3.74 -4.20
C GLY A 34 -4.85 -3.32 -4.54
N PHE A 35 -5.15 -2.02 -4.43
CA PHE A 35 -6.47 -1.48 -4.78
C PHE A 35 -6.78 -1.55 -6.28
N GLN A 36 -5.82 -1.28 -7.17
CA GLN A 36 -6.07 -1.40 -8.61
C GLN A 36 -6.36 -2.85 -8.99
N VAL A 37 -5.66 -3.82 -8.40
CA VAL A 37 -5.99 -5.22 -8.61
C VAL A 37 -7.37 -5.54 -8.03
N PHE A 38 -7.76 -4.97 -6.88
CA PHE A 38 -9.13 -5.06 -6.34
C PHE A 38 -10.20 -4.56 -7.31
N SER A 39 -10.00 -3.40 -7.93
CA SER A 39 -10.96 -2.83 -8.88
C SER A 39 -11.20 -3.72 -10.11
N LEU A 40 -10.33 -4.71 -10.36
CA LEU A 40 -10.43 -5.69 -11.43
C LEU A 40 -11.08 -7.02 -10.97
N ALA A 41 -12.04 -6.99 -10.04
CA ALA A 41 -12.56 -8.14 -9.28
C ALA A 41 -12.75 -9.47 -10.05
N HIS A 42 -13.10 -9.45 -11.34
CA HIS A 42 -13.31 -10.66 -12.17
C HIS A 42 -12.01 -11.29 -12.70
N LEU A 43 -10.87 -10.59 -12.58
CA LEU A 43 -9.59 -10.95 -13.20
C LEU A 43 -8.50 -11.23 -12.16
N ARG A 44 -8.86 -11.46 -10.88
CA ARG A 44 -7.89 -11.71 -9.81
C ARG A 44 -8.19 -12.97 -9.01
N ALA A 45 -7.14 -13.53 -8.43
CA ALA A 45 -7.18 -14.54 -7.38
C ALA A 45 -6.24 -14.11 -6.24
N VAL A 46 -6.71 -14.24 -5.00
CA VAL A 46 -5.95 -13.86 -3.80
C VAL A 46 -5.73 -15.10 -2.94
N ASP A 47 -4.50 -15.32 -2.49
CA ASP A 47 -4.14 -16.35 -1.54
C ASP A 47 -3.07 -15.85 -0.56
N THR A 48 -2.48 -16.72 0.25
CA THR A 48 -1.43 -16.32 1.21
C THR A 48 -0.13 -15.86 0.54
N THR A 49 0.15 -16.31 -0.68
CA THR A 49 1.36 -15.96 -1.44
C THR A 49 1.28 -14.53 -1.92
N GLY A 50 0.13 -14.12 -2.45
CA GLY A 50 -0.07 -12.80 -3.05
C GLY A 50 -1.36 -12.69 -3.85
N VAL A 51 -1.34 -11.82 -4.85
CA VAL A 51 -2.46 -11.56 -5.76
C VAL A 51 -2.06 -11.88 -7.19
N THR A 52 -2.72 -12.89 -7.77
CA THR A 52 -2.63 -13.19 -9.21
C THR A 52 -3.68 -12.37 -9.95
N PHE A 53 -3.31 -11.75 -11.06
CA PHE A 53 -4.23 -10.99 -11.90
C PHE A 53 -3.88 -11.05 -13.38
N ARG A 54 -4.84 -10.69 -14.24
CA ARG A 54 -4.60 -10.52 -15.68
C ARG A 54 -4.45 -9.06 -16.05
N SER A 55 -3.43 -8.77 -16.87
CA SER A 55 -3.17 -7.47 -17.46
C SER A 55 -4.37 -7.01 -18.31
N HIS A 56 -4.83 -5.78 -18.08
CA HIS A 56 -5.88 -5.17 -18.90
C HIS A 56 -5.37 -4.74 -20.29
N LEU A 57 -4.06 -4.76 -20.53
CA LEU A 57 -3.46 -4.36 -21.80
C LEU A 57 -3.43 -5.51 -22.82
N ASP A 58 -3.13 -6.72 -22.36
CA ASP A 58 -2.86 -7.87 -23.24
C ASP A 58 -3.35 -9.22 -22.69
N GLY A 59 -3.96 -9.25 -21.50
CA GLY A 59 -4.49 -10.47 -20.89
C GLY A 59 -3.46 -11.41 -20.28
N SER A 60 -2.18 -11.03 -20.28
CA SER A 60 -1.10 -11.80 -19.66
C SER A 60 -1.30 -11.91 -18.14
N GLU A 61 -0.89 -13.04 -17.57
CA GLU A 61 -1.07 -13.33 -16.15
C GLU A 61 0.15 -12.89 -15.34
N HIS A 62 -0.08 -12.24 -14.20
CA HIS A 62 0.93 -11.69 -13.33
C HIS A 62 0.61 -12.02 -11.87
N LEU A 63 1.66 -12.19 -11.07
CA LEU A 63 1.58 -12.35 -9.62
C LEU A 63 2.26 -11.16 -8.93
N PHE A 64 1.56 -10.53 -8.00
CA PHE A 64 2.10 -9.60 -7.01
C PHE A 64 2.22 -10.30 -5.66
N THR A 65 3.45 -10.46 -5.18
CA THR A 65 3.74 -10.84 -3.81
C THR A 65 4.24 -9.61 -3.04
N PRO A 66 4.21 -9.63 -1.69
CA PRO A 66 4.84 -8.61 -0.86
C PRO A 66 6.27 -8.24 -1.32
N GLU A 67 7.12 -9.22 -1.55
CA GLU A 67 8.52 -9.02 -1.93
C GLU A 67 8.64 -8.34 -3.29
N LYS A 68 7.86 -8.83 -4.28
CA LYS A 68 7.90 -8.29 -5.64
C LYS A 68 7.36 -6.86 -5.70
N VAL A 69 6.33 -6.54 -4.91
CA VAL A 69 5.78 -5.18 -4.83
C VAL A 69 6.80 -4.22 -4.23
N ILE A 70 7.54 -4.65 -3.20
CA ILE A 70 8.64 -3.86 -2.64
C ILE A 70 9.77 -3.68 -3.67
N GLU A 71 10.21 -4.76 -4.32
CA GLU A 71 11.24 -4.68 -5.38
C GLU A 71 10.85 -3.69 -6.50
N ILE A 72 9.59 -3.74 -6.95
CA ILE A 72 9.07 -2.83 -7.96
C ILE A 72 9.15 -1.37 -7.47
N GLN A 73 8.66 -1.08 -6.27
CA GLN A 73 8.67 0.28 -5.73
C GLN A 73 10.10 0.78 -5.47
N GLU A 74 11.03 -0.11 -5.11
CA GLU A 74 12.45 0.23 -4.98
C GLU A 74 13.11 0.58 -6.31
N LYS A 75 12.76 -0.15 -7.38
CA LYS A 75 13.19 0.16 -8.77
C LYS A 75 12.61 1.48 -9.28
N LEU A 76 11.36 1.78 -8.93
CA LEU A 76 10.74 3.05 -9.26
C LEU A 76 11.42 4.22 -8.53
N GLY A 77 11.98 3.99 -7.34
CA GLY A 77 12.72 5.00 -6.58
C GLY A 77 11.83 6.13 -6.05
N ALA A 78 10.64 5.79 -5.54
CA ALA A 78 9.74 6.72 -4.86
C ALA A 78 10.14 6.93 -3.38
N ASP A 79 9.94 8.12 -2.82
CA ASP A 79 10.35 8.44 -1.44
C ASP A 79 9.51 7.72 -0.38
N ILE A 80 8.22 7.52 -0.65
CA ILE A 80 7.30 6.80 0.22
C ILE A 80 6.69 5.64 -0.57
N ILE A 81 6.78 4.44 -0.01
CA ILE A 81 6.26 3.22 -0.60
C ILE A 81 5.26 2.57 0.36
N LEU A 82 4.30 1.83 -0.18
CA LEU A 82 3.26 1.17 0.61
C LEU A 82 3.45 -0.35 0.63
N CYS A 83 3.18 -0.97 1.78
CA CYS A 83 3.04 -2.42 1.87
C CYS A 83 1.94 -2.91 0.92
N LEU A 84 2.12 -4.10 0.36
CA LEU A 84 1.01 -4.82 -0.27
C LEU A 84 0.00 -5.19 0.81
N ASP A 85 -1.26 -4.83 0.56
CA ASP A 85 -2.41 -5.12 1.39
C ASP A 85 -3.54 -5.71 0.55
N GLU A 86 -4.55 -6.20 1.23
CA GLU A 86 -5.82 -6.54 0.59
C GLU A 86 -6.91 -5.59 1.04
N CYS A 87 -7.51 -4.89 0.08
CA CYS A 87 -8.74 -4.13 0.28
C CYS A 87 -9.94 -5.05 0.01
N PRO A 88 -10.70 -5.49 1.04
CA PRO A 88 -11.93 -6.26 0.87
C PRO A 88 -13.15 -5.36 0.60
N GLU A 89 -14.30 -5.98 0.30
CA GLU A 89 -15.60 -5.30 0.36
C GLU A 89 -15.89 -4.89 1.82
N PRO A 90 -16.30 -3.64 2.11
CA PRO A 90 -16.24 -3.11 3.47
C PRO A 90 -17.28 -3.70 4.43
N LEU A 91 -18.33 -4.36 3.91
CA LEU A 91 -19.48 -4.84 4.70
C LEU A 91 -19.51 -6.38 4.87
N ASP A 92 -18.55 -7.12 4.33
CA ASP A 92 -18.43 -8.57 4.53
C ASP A 92 -17.47 -8.88 5.69
N TYR A 93 -18.03 -9.13 6.88
CA TYR A 93 -17.23 -9.34 8.09
C TYR A 93 -16.29 -10.55 7.97
N ASP A 94 -16.82 -11.71 7.56
CA ASP A 94 -16.07 -12.97 7.51
C ASP A 94 -14.93 -12.88 6.49
N TYR A 95 -15.13 -12.19 5.38
CA TYR A 95 -14.07 -11.93 4.42
C TYR A 95 -13.04 -10.92 4.92
N ASN A 96 -13.48 -9.87 5.64
CA ASN A 96 -12.58 -8.89 6.25
C ASN A 96 -11.64 -9.55 7.27
N VAL A 97 -12.10 -10.51 8.08
CA VAL A 97 -11.23 -11.28 8.99
C VAL A 97 -10.10 -11.95 8.22
N GLN A 98 -10.42 -12.65 7.12
CA GLN A 98 -9.42 -13.35 6.32
C GLN A 98 -8.47 -12.40 5.58
N ALA A 99 -8.98 -11.30 5.03
CA ALA A 99 -8.19 -10.27 4.36
C ALA A 99 -7.26 -9.55 5.34
N LEU A 100 -7.70 -9.37 6.59
CA LEU A 100 -6.90 -8.78 7.66
C LEU A 100 -5.71 -9.66 8.00
N GLU A 101 -5.93 -10.96 8.22
CA GLU A 101 -4.86 -11.93 8.47
C GLU A 101 -3.81 -11.93 7.34
N ARG A 102 -4.26 -11.92 6.08
CA ARG A 102 -3.35 -11.83 4.92
C ARG A 102 -2.58 -10.51 4.89
N THR A 103 -3.26 -9.39 5.14
CA THR A 103 -2.64 -8.05 5.19
C THR A 103 -1.56 -7.97 6.27
N HIS A 104 -1.81 -8.52 7.45
CA HIS A 104 -0.83 -8.59 8.55
C HIS A 104 0.40 -9.39 8.16
N HIS A 105 0.20 -10.60 7.64
CA HIS A 105 1.29 -11.45 7.18
C HIS A 105 2.09 -10.81 6.03
N TRP A 106 1.40 -10.14 5.10
CA TRP A 106 2.05 -9.42 4.01
C TRP A 106 2.82 -8.18 4.47
N ALA A 107 2.37 -7.49 5.53
CA ALA A 107 3.09 -6.35 6.09
C ALA A 107 4.45 -6.78 6.66
N GLU A 108 4.52 -7.91 7.38
CA GLU A 108 5.79 -8.48 7.87
C GLU A 108 6.73 -8.82 6.71
N ARG A 109 6.20 -9.45 5.65
CA ARG A 109 6.97 -9.80 4.45
C ARG A 109 7.45 -8.57 3.69
N CYS A 110 6.61 -7.55 3.54
CA CYS A 110 6.98 -6.26 2.95
C CYS A 110 8.11 -5.61 3.74
N GLN A 111 7.97 -5.56 5.06
CA GLN A 111 9.02 -5.03 5.93
C GLN A 111 10.32 -5.80 5.71
N ALA A 112 10.30 -7.13 5.79
CA ALA A 112 11.47 -7.99 5.60
C ALA A 112 12.14 -7.80 4.23
N ALA A 113 11.36 -7.62 3.17
CA ALA A 113 11.85 -7.42 1.81
C ALA A 113 12.43 -6.02 1.55
N HIS A 114 12.04 -5.00 2.33
CA HIS A 114 12.48 -3.63 2.13
C HIS A 114 13.94 -3.43 2.52
N THR A 115 14.77 -3.12 1.53
CA THR A 115 16.24 -3.01 1.67
C THR A 115 16.71 -1.55 1.72
N ARG A 116 15.95 -0.59 1.18
CA ARG A 116 16.33 0.83 1.11
C ARG A 116 15.92 1.68 2.33
N ARG A 117 16.00 1.10 3.53
CA ARG A 117 15.60 1.71 4.81
C ARG A 117 16.48 2.88 5.27
N ASP A 118 17.79 2.81 5.03
CA ASP A 118 18.80 3.61 5.75
C ASP A 118 19.43 4.76 4.94
N GLN A 119 18.82 5.18 3.83
CA GLN A 119 19.32 6.33 3.07
C GLN A 119 18.53 7.62 3.37
N ALA A 120 17.80 7.64 4.49
CA ALA A 120 17.05 8.81 4.96
C ALA A 120 18.01 9.99 5.25
N LEU A 121 17.64 11.17 4.74
CA LEU A 121 18.29 12.49 4.89
C LEU A 121 19.37 12.88 3.86
N ARG A 122 19.41 12.28 2.67
CA ARG A 122 20.13 12.92 1.55
C ARG A 122 19.20 13.86 0.76
N PRO A 123 19.70 15.00 0.27
CA PRO A 123 18.94 15.86 -0.63
C PRO A 123 18.42 15.07 -1.83
N VAL A 124 17.20 15.40 -2.29
CA VAL A 124 16.48 14.78 -3.42
C VAL A 124 17.33 14.71 -4.71
N SER A 125 18.42 15.48 -4.78
CA SER A 125 19.35 15.53 -5.91
C SER A 125 20.33 14.35 -6.03
N GLU A 126 20.40 13.43 -5.07
CA GLU A 126 21.25 12.23 -5.18
C GLU A 126 20.42 10.96 -5.40
N ALA A 127 20.77 10.21 -6.44
CA ALA A 127 20.09 8.98 -6.91
C ALA A 127 19.98 7.82 -5.89
N ALA A 128 20.40 8.05 -4.64
CA ALA A 128 20.41 7.08 -3.54
C ALA A 128 19.85 7.72 -2.24
N SER A 129 18.66 8.31 -2.30
CA SER A 129 17.85 8.61 -1.11
C SER A 129 17.12 7.34 -0.64
N GLY A 130 16.86 7.28 0.67
CA GLY A 130 16.14 6.17 1.30
C GLY A 130 14.66 6.23 1.01
N GLN A 131 13.98 5.10 1.18
CA GLN A 131 12.55 4.99 0.98
C GLN A 131 11.87 4.72 2.33
N ALA A 132 10.81 5.45 2.62
CA ALA A 132 9.97 5.21 3.79
C ALA A 132 8.89 4.19 3.41
N LEU A 133 8.86 3.04 4.08
CA LEU A 133 7.81 2.04 3.91
C LEU A 133 6.69 2.27 4.91
N PHE A 134 5.47 2.51 4.43
CA PHE A 134 4.30 2.66 5.30
C PHE A 134 3.50 1.36 5.38
N GLY A 135 3.09 1.00 6.59
CA GLY A 135 2.11 -0.06 6.83
C GLY A 135 0.68 0.43 6.50
N ILE A 136 -0.23 -0.50 6.22
CA ILE A 136 -1.63 -0.18 5.92
C ILE A 136 -2.53 -0.87 6.95
N VAL A 137 -3.38 -0.08 7.60
CA VAL A 137 -4.43 -0.55 8.49
C VAL A 137 -5.69 -0.82 7.67
N GLN A 138 -6.10 -2.08 7.66
CA GLN A 138 -7.38 -2.57 7.11
C GLN A 138 -8.39 -2.89 8.22
N GLY A 139 -9.59 -3.36 7.86
CA GLY A 139 -10.62 -3.78 8.82
C GLY A 139 -12.07 -3.47 8.39
N GLY A 140 -12.28 -2.94 7.18
CA GLY A 140 -13.61 -2.63 6.66
C GLY A 140 -14.37 -1.65 7.54
N ALA A 141 -15.69 -1.84 7.63
CA ALA A 141 -16.62 -1.07 8.46
C ALA A 141 -16.74 -1.63 9.90
N PHE A 142 -15.72 -2.33 10.40
CA PHE A 142 -15.79 -3.08 11.66
C PHE A 142 -14.76 -2.57 12.68
N ALA A 143 -15.25 -1.97 13.77
CA ALA A 143 -14.42 -1.29 14.76
C ALA A 143 -13.41 -2.25 15.44
N ASP A 144 -13.83 -3.47 15.75
CA ASP A 144 -12.98 -4.50 16.35
C ASP A 144 -11.83 -4.92 15.42
N LEU A 145 -12.12 -5.15 14.14
CA LEU A 145 -11.09 -5.46 13.14
C LEU A 145 -10.14 -4.28 12.92
N ARG A 146 -10.66 -3.04 12.94
CA ARG A 146 -9.84 -1.82 12.88
C ARG A 146 -8.89 -1.71 14.07
N CYS A 147 -9.37 -1.95 15.28
CA CYS A 147 -8.55 -1.97 16.48
C CYS A 147 -7.46 -3.03 16.40
N GLN A 148 -7.83 -4.28 16.10
CA GLN A 148 -6.90 -5.40 15.94
C GLN A 148 -5.81 -5.08 14.91
N SER A 149 -6.21 -4.44 13.80
CA SER A 149 -5.32 -4.06 12.73
C SER A 149 -4.32 -2.98 13.13
N ALA A 150 -4.80 -1.90 13.77
CA ALA A 150 -3.95 -0.83 14.24
C ALA A 150 -2.95 -1.33 15.29
N GLU A 151 -3.42 -2.14 16.26
CA GLU A 151 -2.57 -2.75 17.28
C GLU A 151 -1.47 -3.63 16.68
N PHE A 152 -1.81 -4.49 15.71
CA PHE A 152 -0.81 -5.33 15.05
C PHE A 152 0.17 -4.49 14.22
N ILE A 153 -0.32 -3.66 13.30
CA ILE A 153 0.54 -2.94 12.34
C ILE A 153 1.50 -1.99 13.06
N THR A 154 1.09 -1.41 14.19
CA THR A 154 1.95 -0.52 14.97
C THR A 154 3.11 -1.25 15.65
N THR A 155 2.96 -2.55 15.99
CA THR A 155 4.06 -3.37 16.53
C THR A 155 5.21 -3.56 15.55
N LEU A 156 4.94 -3.40 14.24
CA LEU A 156 5.95 -3.46 13.19
C LEU A 156 6.74 -2.15 13.04
N ASP A 157 6.40 -1.08 13.78
CA ASP A 157 7.21 0.15 13.88
C ASP A 157 7.53 0.84 12.54
N PHE A 158 6.61 0.82 11.57
CA PHE A 158 6.78 1.55 10.31
C PHE A 158 6.98 3.06 10.53
N PRO A 159 7.73 3.78 9.67
CA PRO A 159 7.89 5.24 9.73
C PRO A 159 6.60 6.04 9.49
N GLY A 160 5.54 5.40 9.00
CA GLY A 160 4.21 5.99 8.86
C GLY A 160 3.15 4.93 8.61
N TYR A 161 1.89 5.32 8.75
CA TYR A 161 0.74 4.41 8.72
C TYR A 161 -0.34 4.96 7.79
N SER A 162 -0.76 4.13 6.84
CA SER A 162 -1.90 4.44 6.00
C SER A 162 -3.17 3.76 6.52
N ILE A 163 -4.32 4.39 6.33
CA ILE A 163 -5.64 3.84 6.62
C ILE A 163 -6.27 3.49 5.28
N GLY A 164 -6.42 2.19 5.02
CA GLY A 164 -6.97 1.65 3.78
C GLY A 164 -8.39 1.10 3.94
N GLY A 165 -9.02 0.75 2.82
CA GLY A 165 -10.33 0.10 2.81
C GLY A 165 -11.46 0.95 3.38
N LEU A 166 -11.37 2.27 3.21
CA LEU A 166 -12.42 3.24 3.49
C LEU A 166 -12.74 4.05 2.22
N SER A 167 -13.96 4.59 2.13
CA SER A 167 -14.59 5.17 0.96
C SER A 167 -14.60 4.26 -0.26
N VAL A 168 -14.88 2.97 -0.02
CA VAL A 168 -14.92 1.93 -1.06
C VAL A 168 -16.32 1.33 -1.26
N GLY A 169 -17.32 1.87 -0.57
CA GLY A 169 -18.74 1.54 -0.78
C GLY A 169 -19.62 1.77 0.45
N GLU A 170 -19.01 1.98 1.62
CA GLU A 170 -19.72 2.29 2.86
C GLU A 170 -20.23 3.75 2.90
N PRO A 171 -21.25 4.05 3.74
CA PRO A 171 -21.68 5.43 4.00
C PRO A 171 -20.59 6.29 4.61
N LYS A 172 -20.61 7.61 4.33
CA LYS A 172 -19.59 8.55 4.83
C LYS A 172 -19.53 8.59 6.35
N GLU A 173 -20.66 8.45 7.02
CA GLU A 173 -20.77 8.37 8.48
C GLU A 173 -19.99 7.18 9.03
N VAL A 174 -20.09 6.01 8.38
CA VAL A 174 -19.37 4.80 8.77
C VAL A 174 -17.87 4.99 8.58
N MET A 175 -17.44 5.63 7.49
CA MET A 175 -16.03 5.98 7.31
C MET A 175 -15.52 6.85 8.47
N HIS A 176 -16.27 7.89 8.86
CA HIS A 176 -15.88 8.76 9.97
C HIS A 176 -15.82 8.01 11.31
N GLU A 177 -16.81 7.17 11.60
CA GLU A 177 -16.80 6.31 12.80
C GLU A 177 -15.56 5.41 12.84
N MET A 178 -15.19 4.79 11.72
CA MET A 178 -13.98 3.95 11.65
C MET A 178 -12.69 4.75 11.82
N LEU A 179 -12.66 6.02 11.35
CA LEU A 179 -11.53 6.92 11.59
C LEU A 179 -11.42 7.30 13.08
N GLU A 180 -12.53 7.60 13.74
CA GLU A 180 -12.56 7.89 15.18
C GLU A 180 -12.06 6.72 16.02
N VAL A 181 -12.31 5.48 15.58
CA VAL A 181 -11.78 4.26 16.21
C VAL A 181 -10.29 4.06 15.91
N THR A 182 -9.89 4.22 14.65
CA THR A 182 -8.55 3.83 14.18
C THR A 182 -7.48 4.85 14.56
N VAL A 183 -7.72 6.14 14.31
CA VAL A 183 -6.71 7.20 14.40
C VAL A 183 -6.09 7.32 15.80
N PRO A 184 -6.84 7.23 16.92
CA PRO A 184 -6.26 7.29 18.26
C PRO A 184 -5.31 6.12 18.59
N LEU A 185 -5.40 5.00 17.88
CA LEU A 185 -4.55 3.83 18.08
C LEU A 185 -3.24 3.91 17.31
N LEU A 186 -3.09 4.90 16.41
CA LEU A 186 -1.86 5.11 15.66
C LEU A 186 -0.93 6.07 16.40
N PRO A 187 0.40 5.91 16.32
CA PRO A 187 1.35 6.83 16.95
C PRO A 187 1.13 8.28 16.50
N GLU A 188 1.21 9.22 17.45
CA GLU A 188 1.03 10.67 17.20
C GLU A 188 2.27 11.32 16.57
N ASP A 189 3.44 10.71 16.78
CA ASP A 189 4.73 11.18 16.28
C ASP A 189 5.04 10.70 14.85
N LYS A 190 4.13 9.94 14.23
CA LYS A 190 4.30 9.40 12.88
C LYS A 190 3.17 9.84 11.94
N PRO A 191 3.46 10.04 10.63
CA PRO A 191 2.44 10.43 9.66
C PRO A 191 1.32 9.39 9.56
N ARG A 192 0.09 9.91 9.41
CA ARG A 192 -1.14 9.14 9.23
C ARG A 192 -1.75 9.53 7.88
N HIS A 193 -1.90 8.58 6.97
CA HIS A 193 -2.33 8.83 5.60
C HIS A 193 -3.64 8.11 5.29
N LEU A 194 -4.71 8.86 5.04
CA LEU A 194 -6.00 8.29 4.65
C LEU A 194 -6.02 8.07 3.12
N LEU A 195 -6.08 6.81 2.69
CA LEU A 195 -5.97 6.44 1.28
C LEU A 195 -7.27 6.73 0.52
N GLY A 196 -7.16 7.35 -0.67
CA GLY A 196 -8.25 7.44 -1.64
C GLY A 196 -9.34 8.47 -1.34
N ILE A 197 -9.14 9.33 -0.34
CA ILE A 197 -10.04 10.44 -0.02
C ILE A 197 -9.51 11.74 -0.61
N GLY A 198 -10.42 12.59 -1.09
CA GLY A 198 -10.03 13.90 -1.59
C GLY A 198 -11.19 14.86 -1.86
N SER A 199 -12.44 14.50 -1.53
CA SER A 199 -13.51 15.48 -1.60
C SER A 199 -13.34 16.51 -0.47
N PRO A 200 -13.57 17.82 -0.73
CA PRO A 200 -13.22 18.87 0.24
C PRO A 200 -14.01 18.84 1.56
N GLU A 201 -15.23 18.30 1.55
CA GLU A 201 -16.14 18.24 2.69
C GLU A 201 -15.88 17.09 3.66
#